data_AF-E1RHC5-F1
#
_entry.id   AF-E1RHC5-F1
#
_cell.length_a   1.000
_cell.length_b   1.000
_cell.length_c   1.000
_cell.angle_alpha   90.00
_cell.angle_beta   90.00
_cell.angle_gamma   90.00
#
_symmetry.space_group_name_H-M   'P 1'
#
loop_
_entity.id
_entity.type
_entity.pdbx_description
1 polymer ?
#
loop_
_entity_poly.entity_id
_entity_poly.type
_entity_poly.pdbx_seq_one_letter_code
_entity_poly.pdbx_strand_id
1 'polypeptide(L)'
;MIIDELKDLLTESLKETFVNDVHLYQNNLCERSKVFRIGLILSQKIKDNPEYSGYSVDCEYNKRGDHPKIISNKNPQSPDLMLHRRGDFPEDNLLVVEFKVLCKGFYKKGFYNDIEKLKILTKDGEYNYRLGAHVFLCSSGYIIKWYESGKDEPDFYIYSAIQEEELNKDDKRLRANKFLKEYENISLSCK
;
A
#
# COMPACT_ATOMS: atom_id res chain seq x y z
N MET A 1 10.96 -1.82 16.66
CA MET A 1 10.37 -1.85 15.32
C MET A 1 11.00 -0.80 14.45
N ILE A 2 11.85 -1.23 13.54
CA ILE A 2 12.62 -0.42 12.59
C ILE A 2 11.74 -0.23 11.35
N ILE A 3 11.86 0.91 10.65
CA ILE A 3 11.05 1.20 9.46
C ILE A 3 11.24 0.14 8.36
N ASP A 4 12.47 -0.35 8.20
CA ASP A 4 12.76 -1.41 7.23
C ASP A 4 11.99 -2.70 7.53
N GLU A 5 11.74 -3.05 8.79
CA GLU A 5 10.91 -4.20 9.16
C GLU A 5 9.46 -4.03 8.69
N LEU A 6 8.92 -2.81 8.73
CA LEU A 6 7.56 -2.52 8.22
C LEU A 6 7.51 -2.56 6.69
N LYS A 7 8.57 -2.08 6.02
CA LYS A 7 8.71 -2.16 4.57
C LYS A 7 8.80 -3.61 4.10
N ASP A 8 9.62 -4.42 4.77
CA ASP A 8 9.78 -5.85 4.49
C ASP A 8 8.47 -6.60 4.72
N LEU A 9 7.80 -6.34 5.85
CA LEU A 9 6.51 -6.94 6.17
C LEU A 9 5.46 -6.66 5.08
N LEU A 10 5.34 -5.41 4.60
CA LEU A 10 4.41 -5.09 3.51
C LEU A 10 4.85 -5.69 2.17
N THR A 11 6.13 -5.58 1.81
CA THR A 11 6.63 -6.06 0.51
C THR A 11 6.57 -7.58 0.40
N GLU A 12 6.85 -8.33 1.47
CA GLU A 12 6.64 -9.77 1.50
C GLU A 12 5.16 -10.14 1.37
N SER A 13 4.27 -9.43 2.06
CA SER A 13 2.82 -9.68 1.98
C SER A 13 2.29 -9.45 0.55
N LEU A 14 2.78 -8.40 -0.11
CA LEU A 14 2.48 -8.10 -1.51
C LEU A 14 3.00 -9.19 -2.45
N LYS A 15 4.26 -9.61 -2.27
CA LYS A 15 4.89 -10.65 -3.08
C LYS A 15 4.16 -11.99 -2.95
N GLU A 16 3.90 -12.42 -1.71
CA GLU A 16 3.20 -13.67 -1.43
C GLU A 16 1.78 -13.67 -2.00
N THR A 17 1.05 -12.55 -1.87
CA THR A 17 -0.27 -12.41 -2.50
C THR A 17 -0.17 -12.46 -4.02
N PHE A 18 0.85 -11.83 -4.61
CA PHE A 18 1.05 -11.85 -6.05
C PHE A 18 1.27 -13.27 -6.60
N VAL A 19 2.09 -14.07 -5.91
CA VAL A 19 2.40 -15.46 -6.27
C VAL A 19 1.18 -16.36 -6.06
N ASN A 20 0.56 -16.30 -4.88
CA ASN A 20 -0.50 -17.23 -4.49
C ASN A 20 -1.87 -16.91 -5.11
N ASP A 21 -2.12 -15.63 -5.42
CA ASP A 21 -3.40 -15.14 -5.93
C ASP A 21 -3.28 -14.57 -7.36
N VAL A 22 -2.45 -15.20 -8.21
CA VAL A 22 -2.12 -14.73 -9.57
C VAL A 22 -3.37 -14.41 -10.42
N HIS A 23 -4.46 -15.15 -10.23
CA HIS A 23 -5.74 -14.94 -10.91
C HIS A 23 -6.34 -13.54 -10.66
N LEU A 24 -6.10 -12.95 -9.47
CA LEU A 24 -6.55 -11.59 -9.15
C LEU A 24 -5.86 -10.53 -10.02
N TYR A 25 -4.60 -10.75 -10.34
CA TYR A 25 -3.77 -9.82 -11.10
C TYR A 25 -3.94 -9.99 -12.61
N GLN A 26 -4.12 -11.23 -13.08
CA GLN A 26 -4.30 -11.53 -14.50
C GLN A 26 -5.66 -11.09 -15.05
N ASN A 27 -6.73 -11.21 -14.26
CA ASN A 27 -8.10 -10.93 -14.71
C ASN A 27 -8.59 -9.52 -14.37
N ASN A 28 -7.69 -8.59 -14.03
CA ASN A 28 -8.04 -7.22 -13.65
C ASN A 28 -9.16 -7.12 -12.60
N LEU A 29 -9.20 -8.06 -11.65
CA LEU A 29 -10.23 -8.09 -10.61
C LEU A 29 -10.19 -6.83 -9.74
N CYS A 30 -11.29 -6.56 -9.04
CA CYS A 30 -11.43 -5.30 -8.32
C CYS A 30 -10.34 -5.11 -7.25
N GLU A 31 -9.99 -3.85 -7.00
CA GLU A 31 -8.94 -3.46 -6.05
C GLU A 31 -9.20 -4.03 -4.66
N ARG A 32 -10.44 -3.94 -4.17
CA ARG A 32 -10.85 -4.49 -2.87
C ARG A 32 -10.55 -5.97 -2.70
N SER A 33 -10.71 -6.80 -3.75
CA SER A 33 -10.36 -8.21 -3.66
C SER A 33 -8.86 -8.42 -3.47
N LYS A 34 -8.03 -7.59 -4.12
CA LYS A 34 -6.56 -7.63 -3.94
C LYS A 34 -6.17 -7.15 -2.55
N VAL A 35 -6.70 -6.00 -2.11
CA VAL A 35 -6.44 -5.42 -0.78
C VAL A 35 -6.85 -6.40 0.32
N PHE A 36 -8.00 -7.05 0.19
CA PHE A 36 -8.46 -8.06 1.15
C PHE A 36 -7.46 -9.21 1.30
N ARG A 37 -6.94 -9.76 0.20
CA ARG A 37 -5.96 -10.85 0.25
C ARG A 37 -4.63 -10.41 0.86
N ILE A 38 -4.15 -9.22 0.48
CA ILE A 38 -2.94 -8.62 1.08
C ILE A 38 -3.13 -8.44 2.59
N GLY A 39 -4.29 -7.95 3.02
CA GLY A 39 -4.62 -7.78 4.43
C GLY A 39 -4.67 -9.09 5.20
N LEU A 40 -5.17 -10.18 4.61
CA LEU A 40 -5.15 -11.50 5.23
C LEU A 40 -3.71 -12.02 5.45
N ILE A 41 -2.86 -11.93 4.42
CA ILE A 41 -1.45 -12.35 4.52
C ILE A 41 -0.71 -11.52 5.58
N LEU A 42 -0.88 -10.19 5.53
CA LEU A 42 -0.26 -9.28 6.49
C LEU A 42 -0.73 -9.58 7.93
N SER A 43 -2.03 -9.82 8.12
CA SER A 43 -2.63 -10.18 9.41
C SER A 43 -2.06 -11.49 9.95
N GLN A 44 -1.86 -12.49 9.09
CA GLN A 44 -1.25 -13.76 9.50
C GLN A 44 0.20 -13.56 9.93
N LYS A 45 0.99 -12.80 9.17
CA LYS A 45 2.40 -12.52 9.51
C LYS A 45 2.56 -11.83 10.86
N ILE A 46 1.69 -10.88 11.20
CA ILE A 46 1.76 -10.20 12.51
C ILE A 46 1.25 -11.07 13.66
N LYS A 47 0.27 -11.96 13.41
CA LYS A 47 -0.35 -12.78 14.44
C LYS A 47 0.64 -13.74 15.10
N ASP A 48 1.59 -14.24 14.32
CA ASP A 48 2.58 -15.20 14.78
C ASP A 48 3.81 -14.53 15.41
N ASN A 49 3.87 -13.19 15.43
CA ASN A 49 5.00 -12.43 15.96
C ASN A 49 4.62 -11.68 17.27
N PRO A 50 5.23 -12.03 18.43
CA PRO A 50 4.97 -11.38 19.72
C PRO A 50 5.17 -9.86 19.75
N GLU A 51 6.02 -9.30 18.90
CA GLU A 51 6.25 -7.86 18.81
C GLU A 51 5.00 -7.09 18.35
N TYR A 52 4.11 -7.76 17.62
CA TYR A 52 2.85 -7.20 17.15
C TYR A 52 1.68 -7.56 18.07
N SER A 53 1.95 -7.97 19.32
CA SER A 53 0.90 -8.22 20.30
C SER A 53 0.01 -6.99 20.51
N GLY A 54 -1.29 -7.18 20.32
CA GLY A 54 -2.30 -6.12 20.42
C GLY A 54 -2.40 -5.19 19.19
N TYR A 55 -1.64 -5.44 18.12
CA TYR A 55 -1.86 -4.78 16.83
C TYR A 55 -2.89 -5.53 15.98
N SER A 56 -3.46 -4.83 15.00
CA SER A 56 -4.49 -5.33 14.10
C SER A 56 -4.23 -4.80 12.70
N VAL A 57 -4.55 -5.62 11.70
CA VAL A 57 -4.65 -5.19 10.30
C VAL A 57 -6.12 -4.95 9.98
N ASP A 58 -6.47 -3.72 9.64
CA ASP A 58 -7.85 -3.34 9.32
C ASP A 58 -7.93 -2.67 7.94
N CYS A 59 -9.02 -2.92 7.21
CA CYS A 59 -9.34 -2.26 5.95
C CYS A 59 -10.43 -1.21 6.15
N GLU A 60 -10.33 -0.09 5.45
CA GLU A 60 -11.31 1.01 5.46
C GLU A 60 -11.71 1.50 6.89
N TYR A 61 -10.85 1.31 7.90
CA TYR A 61 -11.12 1.71 9.29
C TYR A 61 -11.19 3.23 9.43
N ASN A 62 -12.41 3.73 9.62
CA ASN A 62 -12.73 5.15 9.57
C ASN A 62 -12.78 5.82 10.96
N LYS A 63 -12.19 5.19 11.97
CA LYS A 63 -12.27 5.62 13.37
C LYS A 63 -10.92 6.00 13.97
N ARG A 64 -10.99 6.83 15.00
CA ARG A 64 -9.96 7.16 15.99
C ARG A 64 -10.65 7.12 17.35
N GLY A 65 -10.44 6.05 18.11
CA GLY A 65 -11.34 5.71 19.22
C GLY A 65 -12.80 5.67 18.73
N ASP A 66 -13.67 6.47 19.35
CA ASP A 66 -15.07 6.59 18.96
C ASP A 66 -15.33 7.64 17.87
N HIS A 67 -14.36 8.50 17.60
CA HIS A 67 -14.47 9.62 16.68
C HIS A 67 -14.20 9.21 15.23
N PRO A 68 -14.83 9.85 14.23
CA PRO A 68 -14.45 9.67 12.82
C PRO A 68 -13.02 10.14 12.55
N LYS A 69 -12.29 9.41 11.71
CA LYS A 69 -10.98 9.81 11.18
C LYS A 69 -11.17 10.94 10.17
N ILE A 70 -10.86 12.18 10.55
CA ILE A 70 -11.03 13.38 9.72
C ILE A 70 -9.67 13.97 9.36
N ILE A 71 -9.40 14.11 8.07
CA ILE A 71 -8.16 14.70 7.57
C ILE A 71 -8.47 16.07 6.97
N SER A 72 -7.84 17.13 7.51
CA SER A 72 -7.92 18.52 7.02
C SER A 72 -9.34 19.05 6.83
N ASN A 73 -10.21 18.88 7.84
CA ASN A 73 -11.60 19.37 7.84
C ASN A 73 -12.47 18.87 6.67
N LYS A 74 -12.10 17.73 6.07
CA LYS A 74 -12.89 17.05 5.03
C LYS A 74 -13.85 16.03 5.64
N ASN A 75 -14.61 15.37 4.77
CA ASN A 75 -15.37 14.17 5.11
C ASN A 75 -14.48 13.10 5.76
N PRO A 76 -15.04 12.22 6.60
CA PRO A 76 -14.32 11.08 7.16
C PRO A 76 -13.55 10.33 6.08
N GLN A 77 -12.28 10.06 6.36
CA GLN A 77 -11.37 9.35 5.46
C GLN A 77 -11.11 7.95 6.00
N SER A 78 -11.11 6.99 5.09
CA SER A 78 -10.76 5.60 5.38
C SER A 78 -9.55 5.25 4.53
N PRO A 79 -8.38 5.02 5.14
CA PRO A 79 -7.29 4.38 4.41
C PRO A 79 -7.67 2.98 3.99
N ASP A 80 -7.12 2.53 2.86
CA ASP A 80 -7.49 1.22 2.31
C ASP A 80 -7.06 0.08 3.25
N LEU A 81 -5.88 0.21 3.86
CA LEU A 81 -5.34 -0.76 4.81
C LEU A 81 -4.47 -0.07 5.87
N MET A 82 -4.55 -0.54 7.11
CA MET A 82 -3.77 -0.04 8.24
C MET A 82 -3.25 -1.18 9.11
N LEU A 83 -2.05 -1.01 9.67
CA LEU A 83 -1.52 -1.76 10.79
C LEU A 83 -1.44 -0.82 12.00
N HIS A 84 -2.25 -1.10 13.02
CA HIS A 84 -2.42 -0.21 14.17
C HIS A 84 -2.94 -0.94 15.40
N ARG A 85 -2.97 -0.28 16.55
CA ARG A 85 -3.78 -0.70 17.69
C ARG A 85 -5.13 0.01 17.64
N ARG A 86 -6.23 -0.74 17.69
CA ARG A 86 -7.58 -0.17 17.73
C ARG A 86 -7.76 0.65 19.01
N GLY A 87 -8.38 1.83 18.89
CA GLY A 87 -8.56 2.77 19.99
C GLY A 87 -8.09 4.18 19.61
N ASP A 88 -7.81 5.01 20.61
CA ASP A 88 -7.24 6.35 20.44
C ASP A 88 -5.79 6.39 20.94
N PHE A 89 -4.91 5.67 20.24
CA PHE A 89 -3.48 5.55 20.56
C PHE A 89 -2.63 5.89 19.33
N PRO A 90 -2.48 7.19 18.97
CA PRO A 90 -1.75 7.59 17.77
C PRO A 90 -0.31 7.07 17.70
N GLU A 91 0.38 6.96 18.83
CA GLU A 91 1.74 6.40 18.95
C GLU A 91 1.88 4.92 18.55
N ASP A 92 0.75 4.21 18.49
CA ASP A 92 0.63 2.81 18.09
C ASP A 92 0.15 2.64 16.64
N ASN A 93 0.13 3.71 15.84
CA ASN A 93 -0.13 3.61 14.41
C ASN A 93 1.18 3.29 13.68
N LEU A 94 1.28 2.10 13.08
CA LEU A 94 2.52 1.62 12.47
C LEU A 94 2.56 1.89 10.96
N LEU A 95 1.59 1.37 10.22
CA LEU A 95 1.55 1.42 8.77
C LEU A 95 0.18 1.87 8.27
N VAL A 96 0.16 2.77 7.29
CA VAL A 96 -1.03 3.11 6.52
C VAL A 96 -0.76 2.98 5.02
N VAL A 97 -1.70 2.37 4.30
CA VAL A 97 -1.53 2.05 2.88
C VAL A 97 -2.72 2.53 2.05
N GLU A 98 -2.40 3.20 0.94
CA GLU A 98 -3.34 3.52 -0.15
C GLU A 98 -3.01 2.67 -1.37
N PHE A 99 -4.00 2.01 -1.95
CA PHE A 99 -3.85 1.17 -3.12
C PHE A 99 -4.42 1.85 -4.36
N LYS A 100 -3.78 1.59 -5.52
CA LYS A 100 -4.30 1.92 -6.85
C LYS A 100 -4.06 0.78 -7.82
N VAL A 101 -5.09 0.35 -8.54
CA VAL A 101 -4.94 -0.56 -9.68
C VAL A 101 -4.73 0.24 -10.97
N LEU A 102 -3.53 0.18 -11.56
CA LEU A 102 -3.17 1.00 -12.73
C LEU A 102 -3.84 0.57 -14.03
N CYS A 103 -4.34 -0.65 -14.12
CA CYS A 103 -5.01 -1.15 -15.34
C CYS A 103 -6.33 -0.43 -15.65
N LYS A 104 -6.81 0.46 -14.77
CA LYS A 104 -8.08 1.21 -14.90
C LYS A 104 -7.91 2.67 -15.35
N GLY A 105 -6.68 3.10 -15.67
CA GLY A 105 -6.37 4.48 -16.05
C GLY A 105 -5.91 5.33 -14.86
N PHE A 106 -5.09 6.34 -15.15
CA PHE A 106 -4.45 7.19 -14.14
C PHE A 106 -5.21 8.50 -13.94
N TYR A 107 -5.80 8.69 -12.75
CA TYR A 107 -6.51 9.92 -12.38
C TYR A 107 -5.61 10.84 -11.55
N LYS A 108 -4.93 11.79 -12.21
CA LYS A 108 -3.98 12.74 -11.58
C LYS A 108 -4.49 13.41 -10.31
N LYS A 109 -5.76 13.86 -10.27
CA LYS A 109 -6.31 14.56 -9.10
C LYS A 109 -6.46 13.64 -7.87
N GLY A 110 -6.85 12.38 -8.07
CA GLY A 110 -6.94 11.41 -6.97
C GLY A 110 -5.56 11.15 -6.38
N PHE A 111 -4.56 11.01 -7.25
CA PHE A 111 -3.19 10.76 -6.86
C PHE A 111 -2.59 11.85 -5.94
N TYR A 112 -2.75 13.14 -6.26
CA TYR A 112 -2.27 14.22 -5.38
C TYR A 112 -3.00 14.27 -4.03
N ASN A 113 -4.30 13.96 -4.00
CA ASN A 113 -5.03 13.90 -2.73
C ASN A 113 -4.49 12.79 -1.82
N ASP A 114 -4.12 11.64 -2.41
CA ASP A 114 -3.58 10.51 -1.67
C ASP A 114 -2.14 10.79 -1.17
N ILE A 115 -1.33 11.52 -1.96
CA ILE A 115 -0.02 12.03 -1.51
C ILE A 115 -0.19 12.91 -0.26
N GLU A 116 -1.03 13.93 -0.33
CA GLU A 116 -1.22 14.86 0.79
C GLU A 116 -1.81 14.15 2.02
N LYS A 117 -2.73 13.21 1.80
CA LYS A 117 -3.29 12.36 2.84
C LYS A 117 -2.19 11.56 3.55
N LEU A 118 -1.33 10.86 2.82
CA LEU A 118 -0.24 10.07 3.40
C LEU A 118 0.78 10.94 4.13
N LYS A 119 1.10 12.13 3.60
CA LYS A 119 1.94 13.11 4.30
C LYS A 119 1.31 13.58 5.62
N ILE A 120 0.01 13.84 5.65
CA ILE A 120 -0.67 14.23 6.90
C ILE A 120 -0.70 13.07 7.90
N LEU A 121 -1.01 11.85 7.45
CA LEU A 121 -1.11 10.67 8.31
C LEU A 121 0.22 10.26 8.95
N THR A 122 1.33 10.54 8.27
CA THR A 122 2.70 10.18 8.72
C THR A 122 3.45 11.33 9.38
N LYS A 123 2.82 12.51 9.49
CA LYS A 123 3.39 13.65 10.20
C LYS A 123 3.09 13.52 11.69
N ASP A 124 4.04 13.96 12.51
CA ASP A 124 3.84 14.16 13.95
C ASP A 124 2.55 14.96 14.19
N GLY A 125 1.62 14.35 14.93
CA GLY A 125 0.31 14.93 15.16
C GLY A 125 -0.76 13.90 15.47
N GLU A 126 -1.94 14.12 14.92
CA GLU A 126 -3.15 13.41 15.32
C GLU A 126 -3.14 11.90 15.04
N TYR A 127 -2.53 11.50 13.92
CA TYR A 127 -2.55 10.11 13.45
C TYR A 127 -1.21 9.42 13.61
N ASN A 128 -0.11 10.13 13.38
CA ASN A 128 1.23 9.69 13.74
C ASN A 128 1.61 8.27 13.26
N TYR A 129 1.16 7.88 12.06
CA TYR A 129 1.59 6.61 11.45
C TYR A 129 3.10 6.67 11.20
N ARG A 130 3.83 5.65 11.68
CA ARG A 130 5.28 5.59 11.48
C ARG A 130 5.68 5.52 10.01
N LEU A 131 4.91 4.77 9.21
CA LEU A 131 5.16 4.58 7.79
C LEU A 131 3.85 4.69 6.99
N GLY A 132 3.92 5.40 5.87
CA GLY A 132 2.87 5.44 4.86
C GLY A 132 3.35 4.80 3.56
N ALA A 133 2.44 4.15 2.83
CA ALA A 133 2.74 3.55 1.54
C ALA A 133 1.65 3.87 0.53
N HIS A 134 2.05 4.32 -0.66
CA HIS A 134 1.18 4.34 -1.83
C HIS A 134 1.58 3.19 -2.75
N VAL A 135 0.72 2.18 -2.83
CA VAL A 135 0.97 0.93 -3.57
C VAL A 135 0.19 0.92 -4.87
N PHE A 136 0.91 0.84 -5.98
CA PHE A 136 0.33 0.69 -7.30
C PHE A 136 0.40 -0.77 -7.74
N LEU A 137 -0.75 -1.39 -7.90
CA LEU A 137 -0.88 -2.78 -8.33
C LEU A 137 -0.99 -2.85 -9.85
N CYS A 138 -0.04 -3.56 -10.46
CA CYS A 138 0.04 -3.81 -11.88
C CYS A 138 -0.33 -5.28 -12.18
N SER A 139 -0.56 -5.62 -13.44
CA SER A 139 -0.82 -7.02 -13.84
C SER A 139 0.40 -7.95 -13.66
N SER A 140 1.59 -7.40 -13.46
CA SER A 140 2.87 -8.13 -13.49
C SER A 140 3.85 -7.71 -12.40
N GLY A 141 3.38 -7.02 -11.38
CA GLY A 141 4.22 -6.46 -10.33
C GLY A 141 3.51 -5.36 -9.57
N TYR A 142 4.28 -4.59 -8.81
CA TYR A 142 3.79 -3.43 -8.08
C TYR A 142 4.89 -2.40 -7.85
N ILE A 143 4.46 -1.16 -7.61
CA ILE A 143 5.32 -0.02 -7.28
C ILE A 143 4.89 0.50 -5.92
N ILE A 144 5.84 0.93 -5.09
CA ILE A 144 5.57 1.55 -3.80
C ILE A 144 6.30 2.89 -3.72
N LYS A 145 5.56 3.92 -3.28
CA LYS A 145 6.13 5.17 -2.78
C LYS A 145 5.97 5.20 -1.27
N TRP A 146 7.06 5.40 -0.54
CA TRP A 146 7.06 5.44 0.91
C TRP A 146 6.93 6.86 1.44
N TYR A 147 6.33 6.99 2.62
CA TYR A 147 6.10 8.26 3.31
C TYR A 147 6.48 8.14 4.77
N GLU A 148 7.27 9.09 5.27
CA GLU A 148 7.76 9.13 6.65
C GLU A 148 7.85 10.59 7.10
N SER A 149 7.45 10.87 8.35
CA SER A 149 7.52 12.22 8.96
C SER A 149 6.90 13.31 8.07
N GLY A 150 5.80 12.97 7.40
CA GLY A 150 5.07 13.85 6.50
C GLY A 150 5.76 14.21 5.19
N LYS A 151 6.75 13.41 4.76
CA LYS A 151 7.47 13.55 3.50
C LYS A 151 7.41 12.25 2.72
N ASP A 152 7.52 12.33 1.40
CA ASP A 152 7.69 11.15 0.56
C ASP A 152 9.18 10.87 0.31
N GLU A 153 9.57 9.60 0.32
CA GLU A 153 10.93 9.19 -0.06
C GLU A 153 11.17 9.48 -1.54
N PRO A 154 12.37 9.92 -1.97
CA PRO A 154 12.60 10.30 -3.37
C PRO A 154 12.36 9.14 -4.33
N ASP A 155 12.78 7.94 -3.94
CA ASP A 155 12.79 6.76 -4.79
C ASP A 155 11.53 5.91 -4.67
N PHE A 156 11.26 5.14 -5.71
CA PHE A 156 10.20 4.13 -5.72
C PHE A 156 10.79 2.75 -5.48
N TYR A 157 10.11 1.95 -4.67
CA TYR A 157 10.35 0.52 -4.63
C TYR A 157 9.58 -0.15 -5.77
N ILE A 158 10.25 -1.06 -6.49
CA ILE A 158 9.69 -1.71 -7.67
C ILE A 158 9.84 -3.22 -7.53
N TYR A 159 8.72 -3.93 -7.67
CA TYR A 159 8.71 -5.38 -7.85
C TYR A 159 8.14 -5.73 -9.21
N SER A 160 8.84 -6.61 -9.94
CA SER A 160 8.40 -7.14 -11.22
C SER A 160 8.52 -8.67 -11.23
N ALA A 161 7.39 -9.36 -11.39
CA ALA A 161 7.34 -10.81 -11.45
C ALA A 161 7.88 -11.38 -12.78
N ILE A 162 8.33 -10.52 -13.69
CA ILE A 162 8.93 -10.91 -14.98
C ILE A 162 10.27 -11.63 -14.77
N GLN A 163 10.88 -11.43 -13.59
CA GLN A 163 12.13 -12.08 -13.21
C GLN A 163 11.96 -13.54 -12.73
N GLU A 164 10.72 -14.05 -12.58
CA GLU A 164 10.50 -15.46 -12.22
C GLU A 164 10.58 -16.38 -13.45
N GLU A 165 11.22 -17.55 -13.30
CA GLU A 165 11.60 -18.47 -14.39
C GLU A 165 10.40 -19.05 -15.16
N GLU A 166 9.22 -19.10 -14.54
CA GLU A 166 8.04 -19.83 -15.04
C GLU A 166 7.22 -19.12 -16.14
N LEU A 167 7.49 -17.85 -16.46
CA LEU A 167 6.78 -17.14 -17.54
C LEU A 167 7.47 -17.32 -18.90
N ASN A 168 6.70 -17.57 -19.97
CA ASN A 168 7.24 -17.62 -21.32
C ASN A 168 7.80 -16.24 -21.76
N LYS A 169 8.69 -16.24 -22.77
CA LYS A 169 9.43 -15.03 -23.19
C LYS A 169 8.53 -13.90 -23.72
N ASP A 170 7.42 -14.22 -24.36
CA ASP A 170 6.53 -13.22 -24.98
C ASP A 170 5.65 -12.54 -23.92
N ASP A 171 5.15 -13.31 -22.94
CA ASP A 171 4.42 -12.79 -21.78
C ASP A 171 5.32 -11.92 -20.89
N LYS A 172 6.59 -12.32 -20.72
CA LYS A 172 7.61 -11.52 -20.03
C LYS A 172 7.80 -10.15 -20.70
N ARG A 173 7.96 -10.11 -22.02
CA ARG A 173 8.14 -8.86 -22.79
C ARG A 173 6.91 -7.95 -22.73
N LEU A 174 5.71 -8.51 -22.93
CA LEU A 174 4.47 -7.75 -22.93
C LEU A 174 4.20 -7.10 -21.57
N ARG A 175 4.40 -7.86 -20.49
CA ARG A 175 4.27 -7.39 -19.11
C ARG A 175 5.31 -6.32 -18.77
N ALA A 176 6.56 -6.47 -19.25
CA ALA A 176 7.64 -5.52 -18.98
C ALA A 176 7.35 -4.16 -19.61
N ASN A 177 6.96 -4.17 -20.88
CA ASN A 177 6.64 -2.96 -21.62
C ASN A 177 5.43 -2.23 -21.02
N LYS A 178 4.43 -2.97 -20.54
CA LYS A 178 3.26 -2.39 -19.87
C LYS A 178 3.63 -1.77 -18.52
N PHE A 179 4.41 -2.48 -17.71
CA PHE A 179 4.90 -2.01 -16.42
C PHE A 179 5.79 -0.76 -16.54
N LEU A 180 6.73 -0.74 -17.49
CA LEU A 180 7.60 0.41 -17.75
C LEU A 180 6.79 1.64 -18.19
N LYS A 181 5.78 1.46 -19.05
CA LYS A 181 4.88 2.55 -19.46
C LYS A 181 4.02 3.07 -18.29
N GLU A 182 3.56 2.18 -17.42
CA GLU A 182 2.83 2.53 -16.19
C GLU A 182 3.74 3.29 -15.21
N TYR A 183 5.00 2.86 -15.04
CA TYR A 183 6.01 3.52 -14.22
C TYR A 183 6.40 4.91 -14.75
N GLU A 184 6.67 5.06 -16.04
CA GLU A 184 6.99 6.35 -16.66
C GLU A 184 5.87 7.37 -16.46
N ASN A 185 4.61 6.95 -16.58
CA ASN A 185 3.44 7.80 -16.32
C ASN A 185 3.37 8.26 -14.86
N ILE A 186 3.71 7.41 -13.90
CA ILE A 186 3.77 7.76 -12.48
C ILE A 186 4.93 8.75 -12.25
N SER A 187 6.13 8.42 -12.71
CA SER A 187 7.33 9.26 -12.53
C SER A 187 7.15 10.66 -13.10
N LEU A 188 6.52 10.79 -14.28
CA LEU A 188 6.17 12.07 -14.89
C LEU A 188 5.06 12.84 -14.15
N SER A 189 4.19 12.14 -13.42
CA SER A 189 3.11 12.75 -12.65
C SER A 189 3.50 13.10 -11.22
N CYS A 190 4.67 12.65 -10.76
CA CYS A 190 5.22 12.93 -9.43
C CYS A 190 6.28 14.06 -9.44
N LYS A 191 6.67 14.56 -10.62
CA LYS A 191 7.49 15.77 -10.80
C LYS A 191 6.60 16.99 -10.95
#